data_AF-A0A4Y0AUH8-F1
#
_entry.id   AF-A0A4Y0AUH8-F1
#
_cell.length_a   1.000
_cell.length_b   1.000
_cell.length_c   1.000
_cell.angle_alpha   90.00
_cell.angle_beta   90.00
_cell.angle_gamma   90.00
#
_symmetry.space_group_name_H-M   'P 1'
#
loop_
_entity.id
_entity.type
_entity.pdbx_description
1 polymer ?
#
loop_
_entity_poly.entity_id
_entity_poly.type
_entity_poly.pdbx_seq_one_letter_code
_entity_poly.pdbx_strand_id
1 'polypeptide(L)'
;MLGSDLLCVLAIGWLAVGHSHANVILYDETVDNSIAGSSDFIDLSHLGPDLYGEPDEEVGKLVANYDPATDSRNVEELGSYVQGDILINRPGGRNGISNNAARWPKGVVPFVISGNFDAKGMQLIEQAINEYHQKTCIRFVPRMGETNYVSFESTDSGCWSSVGMIGGKQPVNLQIPGCTTLVGTVMHEMMHALGFLHEQNREDRDSWVAIRYENIKPGTKNNFEKAKKGSTNSFGVSYDYGSIMHYSSNAFSTNGRATIEAKKPFTGDMGQRIDFSKSDLEKINLMYNCK
;
A
#
# COMPACT_ATOMS: atom_id res chain seq x y z
N MET A 1 11.44 -77.72 -49.33
CA MET A 1 11.41 -76.95 -50.59
C MET A 1 10.95 -75.54 -50.22
N LEU A 2 11.82 -74.54 -50.38
CA LEU A 2 11.73 -73.52 -51.44
C LEU A 2 10.41 -72.70 -51.34
N GLY A 3 10.39 -71.38 -51.06
CA GLY A 3 11.44 -70.37 -50.85
C GLY A 3 11.00 -69.02 -51.45
N SER A 4 11.50 -67.87 -50.93
CA SER A 4 11.44 -66.49 -51.52
C SER A 4 10.06 -65.90 -51.88
N ASP A 5 9.75 -64.59 -51.93
CA ASP A 5 10.24 -63.30 -51.38
C ASP A 5 9.06 -62.28 -51.57
N LEU A 6 9.03 -60.98 -51.24
CA LEU A 6 10.00 -59.95 -50.83
C LEU A 6 9.29 -58.87 -49.95
N LEU A 7 10.02 -57.87 -49.46
CA LEU A 7 9.50 -56.68 -48.76
C LEU A 7 8.87 -55.62 -49.71
N CYS A 8 8.01 -54.75 -49.16
CA CYS A 8 8.29 -53.31 -49.22
C CYS A 8 7.77 -52.59 -47.96
N VAL A 9 8.41 -51.48 -47.59
CA VAL A 9 8.28 -50.76 -46.32
C VAL A 9 7.78 -49.34 -46.55
N LEU A 10 6.93 -48.81 -45.67
CA LEU A 10 7.06 -47.45 -45.10
C LEU A 10 6.03 -47.22 -43.98
N ALA A 11 6.45 -46.47 -42.95
CA ALA A 11 5.65 -46.16 -41.76
C ALA A 11 5.04 -44.75 -41.87
N ILE A 12 4.06 -44.44 -40.99
CA ILE A 12 3.96 -43.24 -40.12
C ILE A 12 2.51 -43.08 -39.61
N GLY A 13 2.36 -42.64 -38.35
CA GLY A 13 1.22 -41.80 -37.93
C GLY A 13 0.12 -42.47 -37.10
N TRP A 14 0.22 -42.36 -35.78
CA TRP A 14 -0.92 -42.50 -34.87
C TRP A 14 -1.58 -41.13 -34.64
N LEU A 15 -2.91 -41.06 -34.68
CA LEU A 15 -3.70 -40.07 -33.94
C LEU A 15 -5.19 -40.46 -33.92
N ALA A 16 -5.62 -41.10 -32.84
CA ALA A 16 -7.03 -41.39 -32.59
C ALA A 16 -7.68 -40.20 -31.87
N VAL A 17 -8.68 -39.56 -32.50
CA VAL A 17 -9.40 -38.42 -31.93
C VAL A 17 -10.50 -38.91 -31.00
N GLY A 18 -10.21 -38.96 -29.70
CA GLY A 18 -11.24 -39.17 -28.68
C GLY A 18 -12.12 -37.93 -28.50
N HIS A 19 -13.43 -38.09 -28.66
CA HIS A 19 -14.40 -37.05 -28.31
C HIS A 19 -14.51 -36.95 -26.78
N SER A 20 -14.22 -35.78 -26.20
CA SER A 20 -14.70 -35.42 -24.87
C SER A 20 -15.80 -34.36 -25.00
N HIS A 21 -16.95 -34.62 -24.38
CA HIS A 21 -18.01 -33.64 -24.30
C HIS A 21 -17.63 -32.57 -23.28
N ALA A 22 -17.23 -31.40 -23.76
CA ALA A 22 -17.11 -30.22 -22.92
C ALA A 22 -18.51 -29.77 -22.48
N ASN A 23 -18.78 -29.83 -21.17
CA ASN A 23 -19.95 -29.17 -20.59
C ASN A 23 -19.76 -27.65 -20.73
N VAL A 24 -20.42 -27.06 -21.72
CA VAL A 24 -20.51 -25.61 -21.86
C VAL A 24 -21.40 -25.10 -20.72
N ILE A 25 -20.76 -24.55 -19.68
CA ILE A 25 -21.47 -23.73 -18.70
C ILE A 25 -21.86 -22.45 -19.42
N LEU A 26 -23.13 -22.38 -19.83
CA LEU A 26 -23.74 -21.14 -20.28
C LEU A 26 -23.77 -20.19 -19.08
N TYR A 27 -22.99 -19.11 -19.15
CA TYR A 27 -23.11 -18.02 -18.20
C TYR A 27 -24.48 -17.36 -18.40
N ASP A 28 -25.28 -17.34 -17.34
CA ASP A 28 -26.53 -16.61 -17.30
C ASP A 28 -26.21 -15.11 -17.18
N GLU A 29 -26.49 -14.35 -18.25
CA GLU A 29 -26.24 -12.91 -18.33
C GLU A 29 -27.21 -12.05 -17.48
N THR A 30 -28.05 -12.66 -16.63
CA THR A 30 -29.05 -11.94 -15.80
C THR A 30 -28.72 -11.80 -14.32
N VAL A 31 -27.52 -12.21 -13.87
CA VAL A 31 -27.03 -11.83 -12.53
C VAL A 31 -26.56 -10.38 -12.55
N ASP A 32 -27.51 -9.48 -12.30
CA ASP A 32 -27.27 -8.07 -12.05
C ASP A 32 -26.40 -7.90 -10.78
N ASN A 33 -25.08 -7.77 -11.00
CA ASN A 33 -24.10 -7.45 -9.96
C ASN A 33 -24.06 -5.94 -9.63
N SER A 34 -25.12 -5.17 -9.91
CA SER A 34 -25.27 -3.82 -9.38
C SER A 34 -25.56 -3.87 -7.87
N ILE A 35 -24.48 -3.98 -7.08
CA ILE A 35 -24.52 -3.55 -5.68
C ILE A 35 -24.78 -2.05 -5.70
N ALA A 36 -26.05 -1.69 -5.50
CA ALA A 36 -26.49 -0.32 -5.47
C ALA A 36 -25.78 0.47 -4.34
N GLY A 37 -24.89 1.39 -4.70
CA GLY A 37 -24.46 2.48 -3.83
C GLY A 37 -23.06 2.43 -3.17
N SER A 38 -22.11 1.60 -3.63
CA SER A 38 -20.75 1.60 -3.05
C SER A 38 -19.92 2.84 -3.47
N SER A 39 -19.78 3.82 -2.56
CA SER A 39 -19.04 5.08 -2.75
C SER A 39 -17.52 4.97 -2.58
N ASP A 40 -16.95 3.85 -3.02
CA ASP A 40 -15.78 3.24 -2.38
C ASP A 40 -14.44 3.39 -3.14
N PHE A 41 -14.32 4.51 -3.86
CA PHE A 41 -13.24 4.80 -4.82
C PHE A 41 -11.94 5.31 -4.18
N ILE A 42 -10.81 4.78 -4.64
CA ILE A 42 -9.46 5.32 -4.42
C ILE A 42 -8.92 5.76 -5.79
N ASP A 43 -9.04 7.05 -6.12
CA ASP A 43 -8.58 7.61 -7.39
C ASP A 43 -7.27 8.38 -7.22
N LEU A 44 -6.17 7.70 -7.52
CA LEU A 44 -4.82 8.28 -7.48
C LEU A 44 -4.47 9.09 -8.73
N SER A 45 -5.36 9.25 -9.71
CA SER A 45 -5.07 10.03 -10.93
C SER A 45 -4.73 11.50 -10.65
N HIS A 46 -5.19 12.03 -9.52
CA HIS A 46 -4.85 13.38 -9.06
C HIS A 46 -3.38 13.54 -8.66
N LEU A 47 -2.67 12.45 -8.33
CA LEU A 47 -1.24 12.44 -7.99
C LEU A 47 -0.33 12.46 -9.24
N GLY A 48 -0.93 12.40 -10.44
CA GLY A 48 -0.22 12.63 -11.70
C GLY A 48 0.83 11.57 -12.05
N PRO A 49 1.83 11.92 -12.89
CA PRO A 49 2.89 11.00 -13.31
C PRO A 49 3.92 10.73 -12.20
N ASP A 50 4.02 11.60 -11.20
CA ASP A 50 5.00 11.56 -10.11
C ASP A 50 4.75 10.37 -9.16
N LEU A 51 3.51 9.86 -9.14
CA LEU A 51 3.12 8.61 -8.47
C LEU A 51 3.95 7.39 -8.91
N TYR A 52 4.55 7.50 -10.10
CA TYR A 52 5.33 6.45 -10.72
C TYR A 52 6.83 6.81 -10.81
N GLY A 53 7.62 6.23 -9.92
CA GLY A 53 9.07 6.39 -9.87
C GLY A 53 9.82 5.07 -9.68
N GLU A 54 11.14 5.19 -9.54
CA GLU A 54 12.03 4.14 -9.07
C GLU A 54 12.52 4.51 -7.65
N PRO A 55 13.01 3.55 -6.84
CA PRO A 55 13.52 3.83 -5.50
C PRO A 55 14.76 4.75 -5.52
N ASP A 56 14.85 5.68 -4.55
CA ASP A 56 15.82 6.78 -4.49
C ASP A 56 16.94 6.55 -3.45
N GLU A 57 18.19 6.42 -3.92
CA GLU A 57 19.38 6.22 -3.08
C GLU A 57 19.70 7.41 -2.14
N GLU A 58 19.29 8.64 -2.48
CA GLU A 58 19.51 9.80 -1.61
C GLU A 58 18.56 9.78 -0.40
N VAL A 59 17.33 9.28 -0.57
CA VAL A 59 16.44 8.94 0.55
C VAL A 59 17.09 7.87 1.41
N GLY A 60 17.71 6.87 0.79
CA GLY A 60 18.49 5.83 1.44
C GLY A 60 19.49 6.37 2.46
N LYS A 61 20.25 7.41 2.07
CA LYS A 61 21.26 8.07 2.92
C LYS A 61 20.64 8.87 4.06
N LEU A 62 19.49 9.48 3.86
CA LEU A 62 18.77 10.21 4.92
C LEU A 62 18.23 9.25 5.98
N VAL A 63 17.55 8.19 5.56
CA VAL A 63 16.91 7.21 6.44
C VAL A 63 17.94 6.35 7.20
N ALA A 64 19.12 6.09 6.63
CA ALA A 64 20.23 5.45 7.33
C ALA A 64 20.76 6.25 8.54
N ASN A 65 20.51 7.57 8.59
CA ASN A 65 20.94 8.47 9.66
C ASN A 65 19.77 8.95 10.55
N TYR A 66 18.59 8.33 10.43
CA TYR A 66 17.40 8.68 11.23
C TYR A 66 17.52 8.23 12.69
N ASP A 67 17.10 9.09 13.61
CA ASP A 67 16.95 8.79 15.04
C ASP A 67 15.65 9.42 15.58
N PRO A 68 14.65 8.62 16.02
CA PRO A 68 13.39 9.15 16.54
C PRO A 68 13.52 9.82 17.92
N ALA A 69 14.67 9.71 18.59
CA ALA A 69 14.91 10.44 19.83
C ALA A 69 15.29 11.91 19.59
N THR A 70 15.69 12.27 18.35
CA THR A 70 16.20 13.61 18.02
C THR A 70 15.53 14.25 16.80
N ASP A 71 14.96 13.49 15.86
CA ASP A 71 14.16 14.04 14.77
C ASP A 71 12.68 14.18 15.17
N SER A 72 12.13 15.39 15.00
CA SER A 72 10.70 15.68 15.23
C SER A 72 9.76 15.17 14.14
N ARG A 73 10.30 14.54 13.09
CA ARG A 73 9.58 14.02 11.93
C ARG A 73 9.53 12.49 11.97
N ASN A 74 8.59 11.93 11.24
CA ASN A 74 8.62 10.50 10.94
C ASN A 74 9.65 10.20 9.84
N VAL A 75 10.15 8.98 9.81
CA VAL A 75 11.28 8.58 8.96
C VAL A 75 10.91 8.57 7.46
N GLU A 76 9.67 8.23 7.15
CA GLU A 76 9.05 8.31 5.84
C GLU A 76 8.89 9.76 5.31
N GLU A 77 8.81 10.75 6.21
CA GLU A 77 8.76 12.19 5.87
C GLU A 77 10.14 12.75 5.43
N LEU A 78 11.16 11.88 5.35
CA LEU A 78 12.44 12.16 4.68
C LEU A 78 12.40 11.80 3.18
N GLY A 79 11.42 11.04 2.74
CA GLY A 79 11.30 10.50 1.39
C GLY A 79 11.03 11.54 0.30
N SER A 80 11.37 11.18 -0.94
CA SER A 80 11.18 11.99 -2.15
C SER A 80 9.97 11.56 -2.97
N TYR A 81 9.28 10.49 -2.57
CA TYR A 81 8.13 9.94 -3.28
C TYR A 81 6.88 10.80 -3.10
N VAL A 82 5.78 10.42 -3.77
CA VAL A 82 4.52 11.15 -3.64
C VAL A 82 4.02 11.03 -2.21
N GLN A 83 3.72 12.16 -1.58
CA GLN A 83 3.41 12.20 -0.15
C GLN A 83 4.53 11.56 0.71
N GLY A 84 5.80 11.65 0.28
CA GLY A 84 6.96 11.13 1.01
C GLY A 84 7.28 9.67 0.68
N ASP A 85 6.27 8.82 0.69
CA ASP A 85 6.37 7.35 0.83
C ASP A 85 5.44 6.55 -0.11
N ILE A 86 4.59 7.20 -0.90
CA ILE A 86 3.74 6.49 -1.87
C ILE A 86 4.52 6.30 -3.17
N LEU A 87 4.86 5.05 -3.46
CA LEU A 87 5.54 4.66 -4.69
C LEU A 87 4.79 3.53 -5.40
N ILE A 88 4.48 3.73 -6.68
CA ILE A 88 3.92 2.70 -7.56
C ILE A 88 4.89 2.44 -8.72
N ASN A 89 5.56 1.30 -8.71
CA ASN A 89 6.40 0.87 -9.84
C ASN A 89 5.54 0.67 -11.09
N ARG A 90 6.00 1.08 -12.28
CA ARG A 90 5.22 1.16 -13.54
C ARG A 90 4.97 -0.21 -14.20
N PRO A 91 3.74 -0.75 -14.22
CA PRO A 91 3.43 -1.99 -14.90
C PRO A 91 2.50 -1.71 -16.09
N GLY A 92 3.03 -1.16 -17.19
CA GLY A 92 2.39 -1.18 -18.53
C GLY A 92 0.98 -0.60 -18.71
N GLY A 93 0.40 0.11 -17.73
CA GLY A 93 -0.98 0.58 -17.75
C GLY A 93 -1.14 2.02 -17.26
N ARG A 94 -2.06 2.78 -17.88
CA ARG A 94 -2.34 4.18 -17.54
C ARG A 94 -3.44 4.30 -16.48
N ASN A 95 -3.19 5.18 -15.51
CA ASN A 95 -4.16 5.92 -14.70
C ASN A 95 -5.05 5.12 -13.72
N GLY A 96 -4.74 5.25 -12.42
CA GLY A 96 -5.70 5.03 -11.32
C GLY A 96 -5.93 3.56 -10.96
N ILE A 97 -5.82 3.24 -9.66
CA ILE A 97 -6.12 1.90 -9.16
C ILE A 97 -7.64 1.75 -9.09
N SER A 98 -8.22 0.78 -9.81
CA SER A 98 -9.65 0.77 -10.07
C SER A 98 -10.50 0.16 -8.94
N ASN A 99 -10.90 1.05 -8.02
CA ASN A 99 -12.12 1.03 -7.17
C ASN A 99 -12.39 -0.21 -6.28
N ASN A 100 -12.57 -1.41 -6.86
CA ASN A 100 -12.77 -2.66 -6.11
C ASN A 100 -11.62 -3.67 -6.28
N ALA A 101 -10.90 -3.64 -7.41
CA ALA A 101 -9.70 -4.46 -7.59
C ALA A 101 -8.50 -3.95 -6.76
N ALA A 102 -8.61 -2.73 -6.21
CA ALA A 102 -7.65 -2.11 -5.31
C ALA A 102 -7.61 -2.71 -3.89
N ARG A 103 -8.63 -3.48 -3.49
CA ARG A 103 -8.70 -4.07 -2.15
C ARG A 103 -8.19 -5.49 -2.16
N TRP A 104 -7.51 -5.87 -1.08
CA TRP A 104 -7.12 -7.27 -0.86
C TRP A 104 -8.36 -8.15 -0.70
N PRO A 105 -8.56 -9.19 -1.54
CA PRO A 105 -9.77 -9.99 -1.50
C PRO A 105 -10.04 -10.58 -0.11
N LYS A 106 -11.21 -10.26 0.46
CA LYS A 106 -11.63 -10.69 1.81
C LYS A 106 -10.68 -10.24 2.95
N GLY A 107 -9.88 -9.19 2.72
CA GLY A 107 -8.88 -8.72 3.70
C GLY A 107 -7.67 -9.65 3.86
N VAL A 108 -7.47 -10.61 2.95
CA VAL A 108 -6.33 -11.53 2.99
C VAL A 108 -5.18 -10.95 2.16
N VAL A 109 -4.03 -10.76 2.79
CA VAL A 109 -2.81 -10.20 2.19
C VAL A 109 -1.73 -11.28 2.17
N PRO A 110 -1.55 -12.02 1.06
CA PRO A 110 -0.39 -12.90 0.91
C PRO A 110 0.89 -12.07 0.99
N PHE A 111 1.89 -12.53 1.75
CA PHE A 111 3.17 -11.84 1.87
C PHE A 111 4.38 -12.78 1.80
N VAL A 112 5.52 -12.19 1.45
CA VAL A 112 6.86 -12.77 1.62
C VAL A 112 7.75 -11.75 2.32
N ILE A 113 8.78 -12.23 3.02
CA ILE A 113 9.87 -11.40 3.51
C ILE A 113 11.07 -11.66 2.59
N SER A 114 11.42 -10.66 1.79
CA SER A 114 12.53 -10.73 0.81
C SER A 114 13.72 -9.84 1.19
N GLY A 115 13.48 -8.81 2.02
CA GLY A 115 14.54 -8.00 2.64
C GLY A 115 15.38 -8.80 3.63
N ASN A 116 16.66 -8.42 3.76
CA ASN A 116 17.59 -9.03 4.70
C ASN A 116 17.48 -8.31 6.06
N PHE A 117 16.38 -8.59 6.77
CA PHE A 117 16.08 -7.95 8.05
C PHE A 117 16.94 -8.50 9.19
N ASP A 118 17.38 -7.59 10.07
CA ASP A 118 17.97 -7.97 11.35
C ASP A 118 16.88 -8.47 12.33
N ALA A 119 17.30 -8.93 13.52
CA ALA A 119 16.37 -9.47 14.50
C ALA A 119 15.31 -8.45 14.95
N LYS A 120 15.63 -7.14 14.96
CA LYS A 120 14.69 -6.08 15.33
C LYS A 120 13.68 -5.84 14.22
N GLY A 121 14.12 -5.75 12.96
CA GLY A 121 13.24 -5.60 11.80
C GLY A 121 12.28 -6.77 11.66
N MET A 122 12.76 -8.00 11.81
CA MET A 122 11.91 -9.20 11.84
C MET A 122 10.86 -9.14 12.97
N GLN A 123 11.27 -8.77 14.20
CA GLN A 123 10.38 -8.63 15.33
C GLN A 123 9.29 -7.57 15.10
N LEU A 124 9.64 -6.42 14.51
CA LEU A 124 8.67 -5.34 14.26
C LEU A 124 7.70 -5.68 13.13
N ILE A 125 8.13 -6.41 12.10
CA ILE A 125 7.23 -6.93 11.05
C ILE A 125 6.26 -7.97 11.63
N GLU A 126 6.74 -8.91 12.45
CA GLU A 126 5.88 -9.87 13.14
C GLU A 126 4.89 -9.18 14.09
N GLN A 127 5.35 -8.19 14.86
CA GLN A 127 4.50 -7.40 15.74
C GLN A 127 3.41 -6.66 14.95
N ALA A 128 3.77 -5.92 13.89
CA ALA A 128 2.81 -5.18 13.07
C ALA A 128 1.76 -6.10 12.43
N ILE A 129 2.17 -7.27 11.91
CA ILE A 129 1.26 -8.31 11.41
C ILE A 129 0.28 -8.75 12.51
N ASN A 130 0.78 -8.98 13.72
CA ASN A 130 -0.05 -9.36 14.86
C ASN A 130 -1.02 -8.23 15.28
N GLU A 131 -0.63 -6.95 15.23
CA GLU A 131 -1.55 -5.83 15.51
C GLU A 131 -2.75 -5.83 14.56
N TYR A 132 -2.53 -6.04 13.25
CA TYR A 132 -3.62 -6.22 12.27
C TYR A 132 -4.48 -7.44 12.60
N HIS A 133 -3.87 -8.58 12.92
CA HIS A 133 -4.59 -9.82 13.22
C HIS A 133 -5.49 -9.70 14.46
N GLN A 134 -5.03 -9.00 15.50
CA GLN A 134 -5.76 -8.81 16.75
C GLN A 134 -6.85 -7.74 16.69
N LYS A 135 -6.62 -6.63 15.97
CA LYS A 135 -7.49 -5.44 16.02
C LYS A 135 -8.45 -5.31 14.84
N THR A 136 -8.27 -6.11 13.79
CA THR A 136 -9.07 -6.04 12.54
C THR A 136 -9.37 -7.44 12.00
N CYS A 137 -10.14 -7.54 10.92
CA CYS A 137 -10.30 -8.77 10.15
C CYS A 137 -9.20 -8.99 9.08
N ILE A 138 -8.22 -8.10 8.95
CA ILE A 138 -7.12 -8.22 7.97
C ILE A 138 -6.20 -9.38 8.33
N ARG A 139 -5.87 -10.23 7.37
CA ARG A 139 -5.02 -11.41 7.55
C ARG A 139 -3.85 -11.39 6.57
N PHE A 140 -2.72 -10.87 7.04
CA PHE A 140 -1.42 -11.14 6.43
C PHE A 140 -1.09 -12.63 6.58
N VAL A 141 -0.88 -13.33 5.46
CA VAL A 141 -0.60 -14.78 5.42
C VAL A 141 0.65 -15.08 4.59
N PRO A 142 1.48 -16.07 4.95
CA PRO A 142 2.59 -16.50 4.10
C PRO A 142 2.09 -16.90 2.72
N ARG A 143 2.71 -16.37 1.67
CA ARG A 143 2.35 -16.63 0.27
C ARG A 143 2.58 -18.11 -0.09
N MET A 144 1.56 -18.76 -0.63
CA MET A 144 1.57 -20.19 -1.05
C MET A 144 1.45 -20.37 -2.57
N GLY A 145 1.34 -19.30 -3.35
CA GLY A 145 1.35 -19.33 -4.82
C GLY A 145 0.57 -18.19 -5.49
N GLU A 146 0.00 -17.29 -4.70
CA GLU A 146 -0.86 -16.19 -5.14
C GLU A 146 -0.10 -15.24 -6.08
N THR A 147 -0.75 -14.79 -7.15
CA THR A 147 -0.17 -13.86 -8.11
C THR A 147 0.07 -12.48 -7.48
N ASN A 148 -0.87 -12.03 -6.65
CA ASN A 148 -0.85 -10.73 -5.97
C ASN A 148 -0.36 -10.93 -4.53
N TYR A 149 0.71 -10.24 -4.13
CA TYR A 149 1.29 -10.38 -2.80
C TYR A 149 2.19 -9.19 -2.43
N VAL A 150 2.27 -8.91 -1.12
CA VAL A 150 3.24 -7.97 -0.53
C VAL A 150 4.61 -8.63 -0.43
N SER A 151 5.65 -7.90 -0.78
CA SER A 151 7.05 -8.28 -0.57
C SER A 151 7.68 -7.29 0.40
N PHE A 152 7.88 -7.69 1.66
CA PHE A 152 8.63 -6.87 2.61
C PHE A 152 10.09 -6.84 2.20
N GLU A 153 10.60 -5.66 1.88
CA GLU A 153 11.93 -5.40 1.32
C GLU A 153 12.69 -4.40 2.18
N SER A 154 14.02 -4.43 2.09
CA SER A 154 14.92 -3.65 2.95
C SER A 154 15.99 -2.94 2.11
N THR A 155 15.60 -2.41 0.94
CA THR A 155 16.52 -1.68 0.05
C THR A 155 16.84 -0.30 0.62
N ASP A 156 18.02 0.24 0.27
CA ASP A 156 18.48 1.57 0.71
C ASP A 156 17.76 2.70 -0.03
N SER A 157 16.45 2.80 0.18
CA SER A 157 15.54 3.72 -0.51
C SER A 157 14.43 4.27 0.40
N GLY A 158 14.61 4.17 1.72
CA GLY A 158 13.68 4.68 2.73
C GLY A 158 12.50 3.77 3.05
N CYS A 159 11.43 4.39 3.52
CA CYS A 159 10.17 3.74 3.87
C CYS A 159 9.15 4.12 2.79
N TRP A 160 8.52 3.12 2.16
CA TRP A 160 7.50 3.37 1.15
C TRP A 160 6.66 2.14 0.83
N SER A 161 5.46 2.41 0.31
CA SER A 161 4.49 1.39 -0.11
C SER A 161 3.66 1.89 -1.30
N SER A 162 3.09 0.95 -2.06
CA SER A 162 1.97 1.25 -2.95
C SER A 162 0.65 1.33 -2.16
N VAL A 163 -0.30 2.14 -2.63
CA VAL A 163 -1.61 2.29 -1.97
C VAL A 163 -2.59 1.23 -2.48
N GLY A 164 -2.93 0.24 -1.64
CA GLY A 164 -3.82 -0.86 -2.01
C GLY A 164 -3.14 -1.98 -2.80
N MET A 165 -3.93 -2.96 -3.26
CA MET A 165 -3.47 -4.05 -4.12
C MET A 165 -3.28 -3.55 -5.56
N ILE A 166 -2.03 -3.39 -6.00
CA ILE A 166 -1.70 -2.98 -7.38
C ILE A 166 -1.62 -4.16 -8.36
N GLY A 167 -1.56 -5.39 -7.82
CA GLY A 167 -1.43 -6.63 -8.58
C GLY A 167 0.02 -7.08 -8.76
N GLY A 168 0.23 -8.39 -8.88
CA GLY A 168 1.58 -8.97 -8.96
C GLY A 168 2.37 -8.88 -7.64
N LYS A 169 3.70 -8.88 -7.75
CA LYS A 169 4.60 -8.55 -6.63
C LYS A 169 4.53 -7.05 -6.38
N GLN A 170 4.10 -6.62 -5.20
CA GLN A 170 4.24 -5.23 -4.76
C GLN A 170 5.18 -5.12 -3.55
N PRO A 171 6.25 -4.32 -3.62
CA PRO A 171 7.11 -4.09 -2.46
C PRO A 171 6.41 -3.26 -1.38
N VAL A 172 6.77 -3.54 -0.14
CA VAL A 172 6.68 -2.63 1.00
C VAL A 172 8.11 -2.50 1.52
N ASN A 173 8.74 -1.35 1.30
CA ASN A 173 10.15 -1.17 1.64
C ASN A 173 10.29 -0.57 3.04
N LEU A 174 11.13 -1.22 3.85
CA LEU A 174 11.40 -0.91 5.23
C LEU A 174 12.92 -0.91 5.42
N GLN A 175 13.59 0.15 4.97
CA GLN A 175 15.03 0.28 5.12
C GLN A 175 15.48 0.23 6.59
N ILE A 176 16.61 -0.44 6.82
CA ILE A 176 17.24 -0.64 8.12
C ILE A 176 18.36 0.40 8.30
N PRO A 177 18.53 1.02 9.48
CA PRO A 177 17.72 0.83 10.69
C PRO A 177 16.42 1.65 10.71
N GLY A 178 16.33 2.73 9.92
CA GLY A 178 15.33 3.79 10.08
C GLY A 178 13.87 3.30 10.16
N CYS A 179 13.35 2.69 9.09
CA CYS A 179 11.96 2.24 9.00
C CYS A 179 11.61 1.13 10.00
N THR A 180 12.62 0.39 10.46
CA THR A 180 12.53 -0.64 11.49
C THR A 180 12.95 -0.10 12.87
N THR A 181 12.72 1.18 13.15
CA THR A 181 12.97 1.75 14.47
C THR A 181 11.75 1.69 15.39
N LEU A 182 10.55 1.94 14.85
CA LEU A 182 9.26 1.97 15.54
C LEU A 182 8.25 1.04 14.83
N VAL A 183 7.41 0.32 15.59
CA VAL A 183 6.39 -0.57 15.00
C VAL A 183 5.38 0.20 14.16
N GLY A 184 5.06 1.44 14.55
CA GLY A 184 4.07 2.25 13.86
C GLY A 184 4.44 2.62 12.43
N THR A 185 5.72 2.77 12.10
CA THR A 185 6.15 2.96 10.70
C THR A 185 5.85 1.71 9.86
N VAL A 186 6.12 0.51 10.39
CA VAL A 186 5.77 -0.74 9.69
C VAL A 186 4.25 -0.87 9.51
N MET A 187 3.47 -0.53 10.55
CA MET A 187 2.00 -0.55 10.49
C MET A 187 1.43 0.46 9.49
N HIS A 188 2.05 1.64 9.37
CA HIS A 188 1.72 2.72 8.45
C HIS A 188 1.89 2.28 6.98
N GLU A 189 3.07 1.73 6.63
CA GLU A 189 3.32 1.24 5.27
C GLU A 189 2.39 0.07 4.89
N MET A 190 2.09 -0.80 5.85
CA MET A 190 1.08 -1.84 5.68
C MET A 190 -0.34 -1.27 5.49
N MET A 191 -0.65 -0.10 6.06
CA MET A 191 -1.95 0.57 5.93
C MET A 191 -2.07 1.25 4.57
N HIS A 192 -0.98 1.82 4.04
CA HIS A 192 -0.88 2.16 2.63
C HIS A 192 -1.18 0.95 1.75
N ALA A 193 -0.50 -0.19 1.96
CA ALA A 193 -0.75 -1.42 1.20
C ALA A 193 -2.21 -1.92 1.25
N LEU A 194 -3.01 -1.53 2.25
CA LEU A 194 -4.45 -1.83 2.33
C LEU A 194 -5.36 -0.86 1.55
N GLY A 195 -4.87 0.31 1.12
CA GLY A 195 -5.62 1.28 0.33
C GLY A 195 -5.82 2.65 1.00
N PHE A 196 -5.13 2.94 2.10
CA PHE A 196 -5.26 4.23 2.78
C PHE A 196 -4.26 5.26 2.23
N LEU A 197 -4.74 6.49 2.08
CA LEU A 197 -3.92 7.68 1.90
C LEU A 197 -3.76 8.40 3.24
N HIS A 198 -2.85 9.36 3.27
CA HIS A 198 -2.63 10.22 4.41
C HIS A 198 -3.84 11.05 4.85
N GLU A 199 -3.98 11.22 6.17
CA GLU A 199 -5.08 11.97 6.79
C GLU A 199 -5.00 13.47 6.47
N GLN A 200 -3.80 14.09 6.48
CA GLN A 200 -3.64 15.50 6.13
C GLN A 200 -3.90 15.83 4.65
N ASN A 201 -4.04 14.82 3.81
CA ASN A 201 -4.39 14.94 2.41
C ASN A 201 -5.90 14.76 2.16
N ARG A 202 -6.74 14.52 3.18
CA ARG A 202 -8.21 14.47 3.02
C ARG A 202 -8.80 15.71 2.34
N GLU A 203 -9.87 15.54 1.57
CA GLU A 203 -10.63 16.64 0.92
C GLU A 203 -11.02 17.74 1.93
N ASP A 204 -11.47 17.31 3.13
CA ASP A 204 -11.99 18.18 4.19
C ASP A 204 -10.92 18.76 5.13
N ARG A 205 -9.63 18.41 4.96
CA ARG A 205 -8.54 18.72 5.90
C ARG A 205 -8.40 20.20 6.24
N ASP A 206 -8.74 21.13 5.33
CA ASP A 206 -8.66 22.57 5.60
C ASP A 206 -9.64 23.04 6.69
N SER A 207 -10.61 22.22 7.08
CA SER A 207 -11.49 22.46 8.24
C SER A 207 -10.85 22.08 9.58
N TRP A 208 -9.69 21.43 9.54
CA TRP A 208 -9.03 20.79 10.68
C TRP A 208 -7.59 21.26 10.85
N VAL A 209 -6.82 21.41 9.76
CA VAL A 209 -5.43 21.89 9.80
C VAL A 209 -5.20 23.13 8.94
N ALA A 210 -4.20 23.92 9.30
CA ALA A 210 -3.56 24.93 8.46
C ALA A 210 -2.23 24.39 7.94
N ILE A 211 -1.96 24.53 6.64
CA ILE A 211 -0.66 24.20 6.05
C ILE A 211 0.17 25.47 5.93
N ARG A 212 1.36 25.48 6.56
CA ARG A 212 2.33 26.57 6.53
C ARG A 212 3.32 26.37 5.38
N TYR A 213 2.86 26.68 4.16
CA TYR A 213 3.63 26.54 2.92
C TYR A 213 4.95 27.34 2.88
N GLU A 214 5.13 28.29 3.79
CA GLU A 214 6.35 29.06 4.04
C GLU A 214 7.44 28.27 4.79
N ASN A 215 7.09 27.20 5.51
CA ASN A 215 8.04 26.36 6.27
C ASN A 215 8.45 25.08 5.49
N ILE A 216 7.65 24.67 4.50
CA ILE A 216 7.84 23.44 3.70
C ILE A 216 9.06 23.57 2.76
N LYS A 217 9.85 22.50 2.69
CA LYS A 217 10.98 22.33 1.77
C LYS A 217 10.59 22.64 0.32
N PRO A 218 11.34 23.49 -0.40
CA PRO A 218 11.17 23.67 -1.84
C PRO A 218 11.21 22.32 -2.57
N GLY A 219 10.25 22.10 -3.46
CA GLY A 219 10.07 20.82 -4.18
C GLY A 219 9.09 19.84 -3.54
N THR A 220 8.81 19.89 -2.23
CA THR A 220 7.94 18.90 -1.55
C THR A 220 6.54 19.42 -1.21
N LYS A 221 6.13 20.56 -1.79
CA LYS A 221 4.80 21.16 -1.52
C LYS A 221 3.64 20.28 -2.01
N ASN A 222 3.88 19.47 -3.05
CA ASN A 222 2.90 18.55 -3.62
C ASN A 222 2.47 17.46 -2.61
N ASN A 223 3.33 17.11 -1.65
CA ASN A 223 3.02 16.17 -0.56
C ASN A 223 1.87 16.65 0.34
N PHE A 224 1.51 17.94 0.27
CA PHE A 224 0.43 18.56 1.02
C PHE A 224 -0.79 18.90 0.15
N GLU A 225 -0.84 18.43 -1.10
CA GLU A 225 -2.02 18.56 -1.96
C GLU A 225 -3.14 17.64 -1.49
N LYS A 226 -4.37 18.16 -1.52
CA LYS A 226 -5.53 17.39 -1.07
C LYS A 226 -5.97 16.39 -2.14
N ALA A 227 -6.44 15.24 -1.67
CA ALA A 227 -7.32 14.35 -2.41
C ALA A 227 -8.39 15.17 -3.14
N LYS A 228 -8.55 14.87 -4.42
CA LYS A 228 -9.56 15.50 -5.27
C LYS A 228 -10.95 15.14 -4.76
N LYS A 229 -11.92 16.02 -4.98
CA LYS A 229 -13.29 15.77 -4.54
C LYS A 229 -13.83 14.44 -5.10
N GLY A 230 -14.23 13.55 -4.19
CA GLY A 230 -14.72 12.20 -4.53
C GLY A 230 -13.65 11.19 -4.97
N SER A 231 -12.35 11.48 -4.82
CA SER A 231 -11.26 10.53 -5.09
C SER A 231 -10.91 9.62 -3.91
N THR A 232 -11.55 9.82 -2.77
CA THR A 232 -11.35 9.09 -1.51
C THR A 232 -12.65 8.99 -0.73
N ASN A 233 -12.86 7.91 0.01
CA ASN A 233 -13.96 7.77 0.97
C ASN A 233 -13.42 7.86 2.40
N SER A 234 -14.02 8.71 3.25
CA SER A 234 -13.73 8.78 4.70
C SER A 234 -14.57 7.79 5.52
N PHE A 235 -15.49 7.06 4.89
CA PHE A 235 -16.46 6.14 5.50
C PHE A 235 -17.35 6.79 6.58
N GLY A 236 -17.52 8.13 6.51
CA GLY A 236 -18.23 8.92 7.53
C GLY A 236 -17.40 9.24 8.78
N VAL A 237 -16.17 8.73 8.88
CA VAL A 237 -15.29 8.92 10.03
C VAL A 237 -14.72 10.35 10.02
N SER A 238 -14.73 11.00 11.18
CA SER A 238 -14.16 12.34 11.36
C SER A 238 -12.67 12.39 11.06
N TYR A 239 -12.13 13.59 10.87
CA TYR A 239 -10.68 13.79 10.77
C TYR A 239 -10.01 13.45 12.10
N ASP A 240 -8.90 12.71 12.05
CA ASP A 240 -8.17 12.27 13.24
C ASP A 240 -6.69 12.71 13.23
N TYR A 241 -6.37 13.71 14.05
CA TYR A 241 -4.99 14.17 14.25
C TYR A 241 -4.05 13.10 14.82
N GLY A 242 -4.60 12.10 15.53
CA GLY A 242 -3.86 10.96 16.10
C GLY A 242 -3.81 9.74 15.19
N SER A 243 -4.33 9.83 13.95
CA SER A 243 -4.21 8.76 12.95
C SER A 243 -2.75 8.40 12.71
N ILE A 244 -2.46 7.11 12.59
CA ILE A 244 -1.13 6.62 12.18
C ILE A 244 -0.79 7.06 10.75
N MET A 245 -1.81 7.41 9.95
CA MET A 245 -1.68 7.98 8.60
C MET A 245 -1.63 9.51 8.61
N HIS A 246 -1.48 10.16 9.77
CA HIS A 246 -1.21 11.59 9.83
C HIS A 246 0.31 11.84 9.83
N TYR A 247 0.76 12.88 9.14
CA TYR A 247 2.11 13.43 9.25
C TYR A 247 2.37 14.06 10.63
N SER A 248 3.64 14.17 11.00
CA SER A 248 4.09 15.03 12.08
C SER A 248 3.77 16.51 11.81
N SER A 249 3.68 17.31 12.88
CA SER A 249 3.52 18.77 12.75
C SER A 249 4.66 19.42 11.94
N ASN A 250 5.84 18.79 11.90
CA ASN A 250 7.08 19.30 11.31
C ASN A 250 7.46 18.63 9.98
N ALA A 251 6.58 17.79 9.41
CA ALA A 251 6.84 17.05 8.17
C ALA A 251 7.37 17.97 7.05
N PHE A 252 8.44 17.57 6.39
CA PHE A 252 9.10 18.36 5.33
C PHE A 252 9.51 19.80 5.71
N SER A 253 9.63 20.14 7.00
CA SER A 253 10.10 21.47 7.44
C SER A 253 11.56 21.71 7.06
N THR A 254 11.88 22.97 6.73
CA THR A 254 13.26 23.44 6.47
C THR A 254 13.85 24.33 7.54
N ASN A 255 13.02 24.75 8.50
CA ASN A 255 13.39 25.76 9.51
C ASN A 255 13.02 25.34 10.95
N GLY A 256 12.66 24.06 11.14
CA GLY A 256 12.27 23.49 12.44
C GLY A 256 10.90 23.96 12.95
N ARG A 257 10.16 24.76 12.17
CA ARG A 257 8.79 25.19 12.50
C ARG A 257 7.76 24.25 11.88
N ALA A 258 6.59 24.21 12.49
CA ALA A 258 5.48 23.40 12.02
C ALA A 258 5.08 23.73 10.57
N THR A 259 4.91 22.70 9.75
CA THR A 259 4.29 22.77 8.42
C THR A 259 2.80 22.48 8.49
N ILE A 260 2.33 21.81 9.55
CA ILE A 260 0.93 21.53 9.84
C ILE A 260 0.57 22.05 11.24
N GLU A 261 -0.51 22.83 11.35
CA GLU A 261 -1.03 23.33 12.62
C GLU A 261 -2.52 22.97 12.78
N ALA A 262 -2.92 22.55 13.99
CA ALA A 262 -4.33 22.29 14.31
C ALA A 262 -5.16 23.59 14.33
N LYS A 263 -6.34 23.58 13.71
CA LYS A 263 -7.35 24.65 13.77
C LYS A 263 -8.37 24.45 14.89
N LYS A 264 -8.49 23.23 15.42
CA LYS A 264 -9.39 22.88 16.53
C LYS A 264 -8.57 22.41 17.74
N PRO A 265 -9.09 22.54 18.97
CA PRO A 265 -8.44 21.98 20.15
C PRO A 265 -8.15 20.48 19.97
N PHE A 266 -6.90 20.10 20.23
CA PHE A 266 -6.39 18.75 20.17
C PHE A 266 -5.37 18.56 21.30
N THR A 267 -5.23 17.34 21.79
CA THR A 267 -4.31 16.97 22.87
C THR A 267 -3.54 15.72 22.47
N GLY A 268 -2.21 15.80 22.50
CA GLY A 268 -1.31 14.81 21.92
C GLY A 268 -0.53 15.41 20.75
N ASP A 269 0.26 14.58 20.08
CA ASP A 269 1.11 14.98 18.97
C ASP A 269 0.56 14.41 17.65
N MET A 270 0.61 15.23 16.59
CA MET A 270 0.35 14.74 15.23
C MET A 270 1.51 13.86 14.78
N GLY A 271 1.20 12.83 13.98
CA GLY A 271 2.23 11.95 13.43
C GLY A 271 2.79 10.94 14.42
N GLN A 272 1.99 10.48 15.39
CA GLN A 272 2.36 9.37 16.25
C GLN A 272 2.65 8.10 15.44
N ARG A 273 3.62 7.29 15.91
CA ARG A 273 4.00 5.98 15.34
C ARG A 273 4.04 4.90 16.42
N ILE A 274 3.02 4.91 17.29
CA ILE A 274 2.88 4.01 18.44
C ILE A 274 1.91 2.88 18.09
N ASP A 275 0.69 3.20 17.64
CA ASP A 275 -0.40 2.24 17.41
C ASP A 275 -1.46 2.83 16.46
N PHE A 276 -2.44 2.04 16.01
CA PHE A 276 -3.62 2.55 15.33
C PHE A 276 -4.47 3.45 16.23
N SER A 277 -4.98 4.54 15.68
CA SER A 277 -6.06 5.28 16.31
C SER A 277 -7.38 4.50 16.26
N LYS A 278 -8.37 4.92 17.05
CA LYS A 278 -9.73 4.37 16.94
C LYS A 278 -10.32 4.59 15.54
N SER A 279 -10.05 5.75 14.95
CA SER A 279 -10.53 6.08 13.60
C SER A 279 -9.82 5.28 12.52
N ASP A 280 -8.54 4.91 12.70
CA ASP A 280 -7.84 4.02 11.76
C ASP A 280 -8.48 2.63 11.75
N LEU A 281 -8.71 2.05 12.94
CA LEU A 281 -9.39 0.76 13.07
C LEU A 281 -10.83 0.80 12.53
N GLU A 282 -11.58 1.87 12.81
CA GLU A 282 -12.93 2.07 12.28
C GLU A 282 -12.93 2.13 10.74
N LYS A 283 -12.03 2.93 10.14
CA LYS A 283 -11.87 3.03 8.68
C LYS A 283 -11.47 1.69 8.05
N ILE A 284 -10.53 0.94 8.63
CA ILE A 284 -10.12 -0.39 8.14
C ILE A 284 -11.31 -1.35 8.20
N ASN A 285 -12.01 -1.40 9.35
CA ASN A 285 -13.12 -2.32 9.57
C ASN A 285 -14.32 -2.01 8.66
N LEU A 286 -14.61 -0.73 8.40
CA LEU A 286 -15.62 -0.31 7.41
C LEU A 286 -15.19 -0.65 5.98
N MET A 287 -13.96 -0.33 5.57
CA MET A 287 -13.45 -0.61 4.22
C MET A 287 -13.45 -2.12 3.89
N TYR A 288 -13.11 -2.97 4.85
CA TYR A 288 -13.00 -4.43 4.66
C TYR A 288 -14.22 -5.22 5.15
N ASN A 289 -15.29 -4.54 5.60
CA ASN A 289 -16.51 -5.15 6.13
C ASN A 289 -16.25 -6.20 7.23
N CYS A 290 -15.38 -5.84 8.17
CA CYS A 290 -15.10 -6.68 9.34
C CYS A 290 -16.35 -6.82 10.21
N LYS A 291 -16.56 -8.02 10.77
CA LYS A 291 -17.74 -8.41 11.54
C LYS A 291 -17.38 -8.70 12.99
#